data_AF-A0A1V5UIH8-F1
#
_entry.id   AF-A0A1V5UIH8-F1
#
_cell.length_a   1.000
_cell.length_b   1.000
_cell.length_c   1.000
_cell.angle_alpha   90.00
_cell.angle_beta   90.00
_cell.angle_gamma   90.00
#
_symmetry.space_group_name_H-M   'P 1'
#
loop_
_entity.id
_entity.type
_entity.pdbx_description
1 polymer ?
#
loop_
_entity_poly.entity_id
_entity_poly.type
_entity_poly.pdbx_seq_one_letter_code
_entity_poly.pdbx_strand_id
1 'polypeptide(L)'
;MKKILSVIGGFFAGIWRWIKETAWVQPLLIVGIIFGIIFAIPSVVDGIRKIDERNNSAEKYYKQFQVSLAGAENSAADKLLDEIKDNSEGRSTTLQGQKFFLVFVQKDDACAACLDAREGFEYLAGDGKTLLDDSRKIELKTIFVDQELKKKNKEDWKKEDTVALDNYAETAFEAFLLRNADRFEEYAGDALNTHYYINDGITEAQIEDIESADVTRFQTPTMIQVDFTDSAAHPGVTNVFIGIQGAKKLDRAKYLADAWNYKGQFGPNYTA
;
A
#
# COMPACT_ATOMS: atom_id res chain seq x y z
N MET A 1 -44.78 -5.12 19.14
CA MET A 1 -43.85 -6.27 18.91
C MET A 1 -44.42 -7.63 19.30
N LYS A 2 -45.03 -7.85 20.49
CA LYS A 2 -45.59 -9.18 20.88
C LYS A 2 -46.63 -9.76 19.91
N LYS A 3 -47.47 -8.93 19.28
CA LYS A 3 -48.48 -9.38 18.30
C LYS A 3 -47.89 -9.82 16.95
N ILE A 4 -46.76 -9.26 16.51
CA ILE A 4 -46.16 -9.58 15.20
C ILE A 4 -45.40 -10.92 15.27
N LEU A 5 -44.65 -11.16 16.35
CA LEU A 5 -43.97 -12.46 16.58
C LEU A 5 -44.96 -13.61 16.83
N SER A 6 -46.10 -13.33 17.48
CA SER A 6 -47.19 -14.32 17.65
C SER A 6 -47.87 -14.68 16.33
N VAL A 7 -48.03 -13.73 15.40
CA VAL A 7 -48.61 -13.97 14.08
C VAL A 7 -47.65 -14.75 13.18
N ILE A 8 -46.35 -14.45 13.22
CA ILE A 8 -45.32 -15.19 12.49
C ILE A 8 -45.18 -16.62 13.05
N GLY A 9 -45.19 -16.78 14.38
CA GLY A 9 -45.14 -18.10 15.03
C GLY A 9 -46.34 -18.99 14.69
N GLY A 10 -47.53 -18.42 14.54
CA GLY A 10 -48.73 -19.16 14.11
C GLY A 10 -48.64 -19.65 12.66
N PHE A 11 -48.03 -18.84 11.78
CA PHE A 11 -47.81 -19.21 10.38
C PHE A 11 -46.82 -20.39 10.24
N PHE A 12 -45.70 -20.35 10.96
CA PHE A 12 -44.72 -21.45 10.97
C PHE A 12 -45.25 -22.72 11.64
N ALA A 13 -46.05 -22.61 12.70
CA ALA A 13 -46.66 -23.77 13.36
C ALA A 13 -47.67 -24.49 12.44
N GLY A 14 -48.43 -23.74 11.63
CA GLY A 14 -49.34 -24.29 10.62
C GLY A 14 -48.60 -25.02 9.50
N ILE A 15 -47.52 -24.42 8.98
CA ILE A 15 -46.66 -25.04 7.97
C ILE A 15 -45.98 -26.29 8.52
N TRP A 16 -45.50 -26.26 9.76
CA TRP A 16 -44.84 -27.40 10.41
C TRP A 16 -45.78 -28.60 10.59
N ARG A 17 -47.04 -28.36 10.98
CA ARG A 17 -48.04 -29.43 11.12
C ARG A 17 -48.42 -30.02 9.75
N TRP A 18 -48.55 -29.19 8.73
CA TRP A 18 -48.82 -29.63 7.35
C TRP A 18 -47.66 -30.46 6.76
N ILE A 19 -46.41 -30.07 6.98
CA ILE A 19 -45.21 -30.83 6.59
C ILE A 19 -45.17 -32.20 7.31
N LYS A 20 -45.59 -32.27 8.58
CA LYS A 20 -45.57 -33.50 9.38
C LYS A 20 -46.64 -34.51 8.94
N GLU A 21 -47.79 -34.05 8.48
CA GLU A 21 -48.91 -34.92 8.05
C GLU A 21 -48.80 -35.39 6.59
N THR A 22 -47.86 -34.84 5.82
CA THR A 22 -47.73 -35.09 4.38
C THR A 22 -46.45 -35.86 4.06
N ALA A 23 -46.50 -37.19 4.12
CA ALA A 23 -45.33 -38.07 4.03
C ALA A 23 -44.47 -37.93 2.75
N TRP A 24 -45.06 -37.50 1.63
CA TRP A 24 -44.34 -37.27 0.36
C TRP A 24 -43.61 -35.92 0.28
N VAL A 25 -43.94 -34.97 1.17
CA VAL A 25 -43.28 -33.65 1.25
C VAL A 25 -41.95 -33.76 2.01
N GLN A 26 -41.80 -34.74 2.91
CA GLN A 26 -40.57 -34.91 3.71
C GLN A 26 -39.30 -35.12 2.85
N PRO A 27 -39.28 -36.01 1.83
CA PRO A 27 -38.13 -36.13 0.94
C PRO A 27 -37.86 -34.83 0.15
N LEU A 28 -38.91 -34.17 -0.31
CA LEU A 28 -38.81 -32.95 -1.13
C LEU A 28 -38.28 -31.75 -0.32
N LEU A 29 -38.62 -31.69 0.96
CA LEU A 29 -38.16 -30.68 1.90
C LEU A 29 -36.69 -30.88 2.28
N ILE A 30 -36.25 -32.13 2.46
CA ILE A 30 -34.84 -32.47 2.66
C ILE A 30 -34.02 -32.04 1.43
N VAL A 31 -34.50 -32.38 0.23
CA VAL A 31 -33.84 -31.98 -1.03
C VAL A 31 -33.81 -30.45 -1.18
N GLY A 32 -34.91 -29.75 -0.89
CA GLY A 32 -34.98 -28.28 -0.94
C GLY A 32 -34.04 -27.59 0.06
N ILE A 33 -33.90 -28.13 1.27
CA ILE A 33 -32.93 -27.63 2.27
C ILE A 33 -31.50 -27.86 1.80
N ILE A 34 -31.18 -29.04 1.25
CA ILE A 34 -29.85 -29.34 0.72
C ILE A 34 -29.50 -28.39 -0.44
N PHE A 35 -30.40 -28.19 -1.40
CA PHE A 35 -30.18 -27.23 -2.49
C PHE A 35 -30.09 -25.79 -1.99
N GLY A 36 -30.93 -25.40 -1.02
CA GLY A 36 -30.86 -24.07 -0.40
C GLY A 36 -29.51 -23.81 0.30
N ILE A 37 -28.96 -24.81 0.99
CA ILE A 37 -27.62 -24.73 1.57
C ILE A 37 -26.56 -24.62 0.47
N ILE A 38 -26.63 -25.46 -0.57
CA ILE A 38 -25.67 -25.44 -1.68
C ILE A 38 -25.69 -24.09 -2.42
N PHE A 39 -26.87 -23.52 -2.69
CA PHE A 39 -27.00 -22.21 -3.34
C PHE A 39 -26.65 -21.04 -2.41
N ALA A 40 -26.74 -21.21 -1.09
CA ALA A 40 -26.33 -20.19 -0.13
C ALA A 40 -24.80 -20.12 0.07
N ILE A 41 -24.08 -21.24 -0.11
CA ILE A 41 -22.61 -21.28 0.06
C ILE A 41 -21.89 -20.19 -0.77
N PRO A 42 -22.13 -20.04 -2.10
CA PRO A 42 -21.49 -18.98 -2.88
C PRO A 42 -21.72 -17.59 -2.28
N SER A 43 -22.96 -17.25 -1.94
CA SER A 43 -23.33 -15.93 -1.41
C SER A 43 -22.76 -15.63 -0.01
N VAL A 44 -22.64 -16.66 0.85
CA VAL A 44 -22.05 -16.54 2.18
C VAL A 44 -20.53 -16.46 2.09
N VAL A 45 -19.91 -17.24 1.20
CA VAL A 45 -18.47 -17.20 0.93
C VAL A 45 -18.08 -15.85 0.32
N ASP A 46 -18.86 -15.32 -0.62
CA ASP A 46 -18.64 -13.99 -1.21
C ASP A 46 -18.86 -12.87 -0.18
N GLY A 47 -19.85 -13.02 0.71
CA GLY A 47 -20.08 -12.10 1.81
C GLY A 47 -18.94 -12.07 2.83
N ILE A 48 -18.39 -13.24 3.17
CA ILE A 48 -17.24 -13.37 4.07
C ILE A 48 -15.96 -12.87 3.39
N ARG A 49 -15.71 -13.18 2.12
CA ARG A 49 -14.55 -12.66 1.35
C ARG A 49 -14.58 -11.14 1.27
N LYS A 50 -15.73 -10.52 0.99
CA LYS A 50 -15.87 -9.06 0.97
C LYS A 50 -15.72 -8.38 2.34
N ILE A 51 -15.93 -9.11 3.44
CA ILE A 51 -15.70 -8.60 4.80
C ILE A 51 -14.24 -8.78 5.20
N ASP A 52 -13.60 -9.89 4.79
CA ASP A 52 -12.18 -10.17 5.01
C ASP A 52 -11.29 -9.23 4.18
N GLU A 53 -11.62 -9.01 2.90
CA GLU A 53 -10.99 -8.02 2.01
C GLU A 53 -11.11 -6.59 2.57
N ARG A 54 -12.25 -6.25 3.19
CA ARG A 54 -12.45 -4.93 3.81
C ARG A 54 -11.73 -4.78 5.15
N ASN A 55 -11.39 -5.89 5.81
CA ASN A 55 -10.63 -5.89 7.07
C ASN A 55 -9.11 -5.97 6.85
N ASN A 56 -8.66 -6.61 5.76
CA ASN A 56 -7.27 -6.78 5.34
C ASN A 56 -6.88 -5.87 4.15
N SER A 57 -7.59 -4.77 3.93
CA SER A 57 -7.34 -3.84 2.82
C SER A 57 -5.95 -3.20 2.91
N ALA A 58 -5.21 -3.14 1.80
CA ALA A 58 -3.91 -2.47 1.74
C ALA A 58 -4.04 -0.98 2.05
N GLU A 59 -5.12 -0.36 1.59
CA GLU A 59 -5.48 1.01 1.89
C GLU A 59 -5.51 1.28 3.41
N LYS A 60 -6.20 0.45 4.20
CA LYS A 60 -6.26 0.62 5.66
C LYS A 60 -4.90 0.42 6.32
N TYR A 61 -4.13 -0.56 5.85
CA TYR A 61 -2.79 -0.81 6.37
C TYR A 61 -1.87 0.38 6.09
N TYR A 62 -1.83 0.90 4.87
CA TYR A 62 -0.95 2.02 4.53
C TYR A 62 -1.42 3.34 5.15
N LYS A 63 -2.73 3.57 5.31
CA LYS A 63 -3.26 4.77 5.97
C LYS A 63 -2.72 5.01 7.38
N GLN A 64 -2.30 3.98 8.10
CA GLN A 64 -1.71 4.16 9.44
C GLN A 64 -0.32 4.84 9.39
N PHE A 65 0.33 4.83 8.22
CA PHE A 65 1.64 5.40 7.95
C PHE A 65 1.57 6.59 6.98
N GLN A 66 0.37 7.11 6.72
CA GLN A 66 0.16 8.11 5.68
C GLN A 66 0.82 9.43 6.02
N VAL A 67 1.61 9.91 5.06
CA VAL A 67 2.13 11.26 4.97
C VAL A 67 1.25 12.02 3.98
N SER A 68 0.58 13.05 4.46
CA SER A 68 -0.52 13.71 3.73
C SER A 68 -0.02 14.77 2.75
N LEU A 69 -0.62 14.80 1.55
CA LEU A 69 -0.49 15.85 0.53
C LEU A 69 -1.27 17.15 0.85
N ALA A 70 -2.13 17.13 1.88
CA ALA A 70 -2.86 18.32 2.31
C ALA A 70 -1.91 19.46 2.74
N GLY A 71 -2.13 20.67 2.21
CA GLY A 71 -1.31 21.85 2.50
C GLY A 71 -0.33 22.26 1.39
N ALA A 72 -0.35 21.61 0.22
CA ALA A 72 0.53 21.91 -0.92
C ALA A 72 2.01 21.92 -0.50
N GLU A 73 2.78 22.96 -0.80
CA GLU A 73 4.19 23.12 -0.36
C GLU A 73 4.42 22.95 1.15
N ASN A 74 3.39 23.16 1.97
CA ASN A 74 3.46 23.00 3.42
C ASN A 74 2.98 21.63 3.90
N SER A 75 2.65 20.73 2.97
CA SER A 75 2.18 19.38 3.25
C SER A 75 3.23 18.57 3.99
N ALA A 76 2.79 17.52 4.69
CA ALA A 76 3.72 16.63 5.37
C ALA A 76 4.60 15.87 4.35
N ALA A 77 4.10 15.67 3.12
CA ALA A 77 4.81 14.97 2.07
C ALA A 77 5.93 15.84 1.48
N ASP A 78 5.64 17.10 1.14
CA ASP A 78 6.65 18.05 0.65
C ASP A 78 7.75 18.24 1.70
N LYS A 79 7.37 18.45 2.96
CA LYS A 79 8.34 18.56 4.08
C LYS A 79 9.17 17.31 4.30
N LEU A 80 8.60 16.12 4.12
CA LEU A 80 9.38 14.89 4.23
C LEU A 80 10.46 14.83 3.14
N LEU A 81 10.12 15.20 1.90
CA LEU A 81 11.10 15.24 0.82
C LEU A 81 12.15 16.34 1.07
N ASP A 82 11.75 17.49 1.63
CA ASP A 82 12.69 18.55 2.08
C ASP A 82 13.66 18.01 3.12
N GLU A 83 13.14 17.32 4.15
CA GLU A 83 13.95 16.74 5.21
C GLU A 83 14.93 15.69 4.68
N ILE A 84 14.50 14.84 3.73
CA ILE A 84 15.39 13.86 3.10
C ILE A 84 16.54 14.59 2.40
N LYS A 85 16.23 15.56 1.53
CA LYS A 85 17.25 16.32 0.80
C LYS A 85 18.19 17.07 1.73
N ASP A 86 17.64 17.78 2.71
CA ASP A 86 18.43 18.57 3.64
C ASP A 86 19.34 17.70 4.53
N ASN A 87 18.91 16.49 4.92
CA ASN A 87 19.78 15.57 5.64
C ASN A 87 20.88 14.99 4.73
N SER A 88 20.57 14.64 3.48
CA SER A 88 21.56 14.14 2.51
C SER A 88 22.63 15.18 2.18
N GLU A 89 22.26 16.46 2.15
CA GLU A 89 23.19 17.57 1.90
C GLU A 89 23.87 18.12 3.17
N GLY A 90 23.59 17.52 4.35
CA GLY A 90 24.16 17.95 5.63
C GLY A 90 23.63 19.31 6.13
N ARG A 91 22.51 19.80 5.57
CA ARG A 91 21.80 21.02 6.00
C ARG A 91 20.88 20.76 7.19
N SER A 92 20.55 19.50 7.47
CA SER A 92 19.73 19.06 8.61
C SER A 92 20.26 17.77 9.24
N THR A 93 19.87 17.49 10.48
CA THR A 93 20.14 16.23 11.20
C THR A 93 18.87 15.56 11.72
N THR A 94 17.69 16.03 11.31
CA THR A 94 16.39 15.56 11.80
C THR A 94 16.14 14.07 11.53
N LEU A 95 16.71 13.54 10.45
CA LEU A 95 16.59 12.13 10.06
C LEU A 95 17.81 11.30 10.46
N GLN A 96 18.80 11.88 11.14
CA GLN A 96 20.01 11.16 11.54
C GLN A 96 19.67 9.92 12.36
N GLY A 97 20.26 8.78 11.97
CA GLY A 97 20.01 7.50 12.61
C GLY A 97 18.67 6.87 12.27
N GLN A 98 17.86 7.44 11.38
CA GLN A 98 16.61 6.86 10.90
C GLN A 98 16.83 6.04 9.62
N LYS A 99 16.02 5.00 9.46
CA LYS A 99 15.93 4.18 8.26
C LYS A 99 14.49 3.80 8.05
N PHE A 100 13.95 4.01 6.85
CA PHE A 100 12.54 3.73 6.56
C PHE A 100 12.34 3.54 5.05
N PHE A 101 11.19 2.96 4.70
CA PHE A 101 10.70 2.99 3.33
C PHE A 101 9.69 4.13 3.16
N LEU A 102 9.92 4.99 2.18
CA LEU A 102 8.89 5.86 1.62
C LEU A 102 8.22 5.11 0.46
N VAL A 103 6.91 4.90 0.57
CA VAL A 103 6.17 4.07 -0.39
C VAL A 103 4.99 4.84 -0.97
N PHE A 104 5.00 4.99 -2.29
CA PHE A 104 3.89 5.55 -3.04
C PHE A 104 2.90 4.44 -3.35
N VAL A 105 1.66 4.59 -2.91
CA VAL A 105 0.60 3.57 -3.01
C VAL A 105 -0.68 4.14 -3.59
N GLN A 106 -1.57 3.27 -4.04
CA GLN A 106 -2.94 3.60 -4.44
C GLN A 106 -3.94 2.80 -3.60
N LYS A 107 -5.23 3.13 -3.70
CA LYS A 107 -6.32 2.31 -3.18
C LYS A 107 -6.31 0.91 -3.82
N ASP A 108 -6.89 -0.04 -3.08
CA ASP A 108 -6.84 -1.47 -3.38
C ASP A 108 -7.42 -1.86 -4.75
N ASP A 109 -8.37 -1.09 -5.25
CA ASP A 109 -9.02 -1.31 -6.54
C ASP A 109 -8.16 -0.88 -7.75
N ALA A 110 -7.12 -0.07 -7.51
CA ALA A 110 -6.24 0.43 -8.55
C ALA A 110 -4.85 -0.25 -8.56
N CYS A 111 -4.44 -0.92 -7.47
CA CYS A 111 -3.08 -1.45 -7.33
C CYS A 111 -3.01 -2.82 -6.66
N ALA A 112 -3.06 -3.90 -7.47
CA ALA A 112 -2.87 -5.27 -6.96
C ALA A 112 -1.47 -5.49 -6.35
N ALA A 113 -0.43 -4.88 -6.93
CA ALA A 113 0.93 -4.96 -6.40
C ALA A 113 1.08 -4.30 -5.01
N CYS A 114 0.21 -3.35 -4.67
CA CYS A 114 0.17 -2.72 -3.34
C CYS A 114 -0.35 -3.70 -2.28
N LEU A 115 -1.26 -4.61 -2.65
CA LEU A 115 -1.71 -5.69 -1.76
C LEU A 115 -0.58 -6.68 -1.48
N ASP A 116 0.20 -7.03 -2.49
CA ASP A 116 1.36 -7.91 -2.33
C ASP A 116 2.42 -7.26 -1.42
N ALA A 117 2.75 -5.99 -1.69
CA ALA A 117 3.67 -5.22 -0.86
C ALA A 117 3.21 -5.15 0.61
N ARG A 118 1.92 -4.95 0.85
CA ARG A 118 1.32 -4.93 2.19
C ARG A 118 1.59 -6.24 2.93
N GLU A 119 1.35 -7.38 2.30
CA GLU A 119 1.60 -8.69 2.92
C GLU A 119 3.07 -8.89 3.30
N GLY A 120 3.98 -8.41 2.45
CA GLY A 120 5.42 -8.41 2.73
C GLY A 120 5.77 -7.56 3.95
N PHE A 121 5.32 -6.30 3.97
CA PHE A 121 5.58 -5.37 5.08
C PHE A 121 4.94 -5.83 6.39
N GLU A 122 3.69 -6.28 6.35
CA GLU A 122 2.97 -6.77 7.52
C GLU A 122 3.66 -7.99 8.13
N TYR A 123 4.08 -8.94 7.29
CA TYR A 123 4.82 -10.11 7.76
C TYR A 123 6.19 -9.71 8.33
N LEU A 124 6.93 -8.83 7.65
CA LEU A 124 8.24 -8.36 8.09
C LEU A 124 8.19 -7.62 9.43
N ALA A 125 7.14 -6.80 9.65
CA ALA A 125 6.92 -6.09 10.90
C ALA A 125 6.57 -7.03 12.09
N GLY A 126 5.96 -8.18 11.80
CA GLY A 126 5.56 -9.18 12.79
C GLY A 126 6.52 -10.36 12.87
N ASP A 127 6.13 -11.48 12.27
CA ASP A 127 6.83 -12.77 12.34
C ASP A 127 8.21 -12.75 11.66
N GLY A 128 8.40 -11.86 10.69
CA GLY A 128 9.61 -11.72 9.89
C GLY A 128 10.69 -10.82 10.51
N LYS A 129 10.50 -10.26 11.70
CA LYS A 129 11.44 -9.28 12.30
C LYS A 129 12.89 -9.78 12.41
N THR A 130 13.09 -11.10 12.54
CA THR A 130 14.43 -11.70 12.62
C THR A 130 15.17 -11.73 11.29
N LEU A 131 14.51 -11.34 10.19
CA LEU A 131 15.13 -11.15 8.89
C LEU A 131 15.89 -9.82 8.81
N LEU A 132 15.69 -8.88 9.74
CA LEU A 132 16.39 -7.60 9.79
C LEU A 132 17.68 -7.74 10.61
N ASP A 133 18.83 -7.52 9.97
CA ASP A 133 20.14 -7.76 10.59
C ASP A 133 20.46 -6.78 11.72
N ASP A 134 19.99 -5.54 11.58
CA ASP A 134 20.26 -4.44 12.51
C ASP A 134 19.32 -4.46 13.74
N SER A 135 18.44 -5.46 13.86
CA SER A 135 17.42 -5.59 14.90
C SER A 135 16.46 -4.40 15.01
N ARG A 136 16.47 -3.48 14.02
CA ARG A 136 15.57 -2.33 14.00
C ARG A 136 14.17 -2.78 13.65
N LYS A 137 13.19 -1.95 14.00
CA LYS A 137 11.84 -2.12 13.50
C LYS A 137 11.80 -1.57 12.08
N ILE A 138 11.09 -2.28 11.21
CA ILE A 138 10.77 -1.73 9.90
C ILE A 138 9.91 -0.48 10.08
N GLU A 139 10.34 0.62 9.46
CA GLU A 139 9.59 1.87 9.47
C GLU A 139 9.08 2.18 8.06
N LEU A 140 7.85 2.67 8.01
CA LEU A 140 7.14 2.92 6.77
C LEU A 140 6.55 4.32 6.80
N LYS A 141 6.69 5.04 5.69
CA LYS A 141 6.00 6.29 5.39
C LYS A 141 5.31 6.11 4.05
N THR A 142 4.03 6.42 3.95
CA THR A 142 3.27 6.18 2.71
C THR A 142 2.67 7.46 2.15
N ILE A 143 2.70 7.62 0.84
CA ILE A 143 2.00 8.69 0.13
C ILE A 143 0.99 8.02 -0.80
N PHE A 144 -0.29 8.38 -0.65
CA PHE A 144 -1.33 7.92 -1.56
C PHE A 144 -1.34 8.81 -2.79
N VAL A 145 -1.02 8.24 -3.95
CA VAL A 145 -0.98 8.98 -5.22
C VAL A 145 -2.39 9.37 -5.70
N ASP A 146 -3.41 8.68 -5.19
CA ASP A 146 -4.83 8.94 -5.41
C ASP A 146 -5.51 9.56 -4.17
N GLN A 147 -4.74 10.26 -3.32
CA GLN A 147 -5.27 10.85 -2.10
C GLN A 147 -6.40 11.86 -2.39
N GLU A 148 -7.60 11.54 -1.90
CA GLU A 148 -8.71 12.48 -1.88
C GLU A 148 -8.58 13.47 -0.72
N LEU A 149 -8.38 14.75 -1.04
CA LEU A 149 -8.31 15.81 -0.04
C LEU A 149 -9.71 16.28 0.38
N LYS A 150 -9.86 16.56 1.69
CA LYS A 150 -11.10 17.11 2.26
C LYS A 150 -11.44 18.43 1.57
N LYS A 151 -12.73 18.77 1.48
CA LYS A 151 -13.24 20.00 0.80
C LYS A 151 -12.44 21.27 1.12
N LYS A 152 -12.08 21.48 2.40
CA LYS A 152 -11.31 22.67 2.84
C LYS A 152 -9.87 22.75 2.30
N ASN A 153 -9.33 21.62 1.86
CA ASN A 153 -7.95 21.45 1.39
C ASN A 153 -7.91 21.01 -0.08
N LYS A 154 -9.07 20.91 -0.76
CA LYS A 154 -9.21 20.30 -2.09
C LYS A 154 -8.51 21.09 -3.20
N GLU A 155 -8.16 22.33 -2.94
CA GLU A 155 -7.48 23.21 -3.90
C GLU A 155 -6.34 23.95 -3.19
N ASP A 156 -5.78 23.35 -2.13
CA ASP A 156 -4.66 23.97 -1.39
C ASP A 156 -3.48 24.32 -2.31
N TRP A 157 -3.28 23.56 -3.39
CA TRP A 157 -2.24 23.77 -4.39
C TRP A 157 -2.61 24.75 -5.51
N LYS A 158 -3.87 25.19 -5.60
CA LYS A 158 -4.35 26.13 -6.64
C LYS A 158 -4.55 27.55 -6.12
N LYS A 159 -4.03 27.88 -4.93
CA LYS A 159 -4.19 29.21 -4.34
C LYS A 159 -3.22 30.18 -5.01
N GLU A 160 -3.60 31.46 -5.12
CA GLU A 160 -2.80 32.48 -5.83
C GLU A 160 -1.36 32.65 -5.30
N ASP A 161 -1.08 32.20 -4.06
CA ASP A 161 0.23 32.27 -3.42
C ASP A 161 1.04 30.95 -3.48
N THR A 162 0.59 29.92 -4.22
CA THR A 162 1.34 28.65 -4.38
C THR A 162 2.26 28.66 -5.60
N VAL A 163 3.10 27.62 -5.73
CA VAL A 163 4.04 27.45 -6.84
C VAL A 163 3.30 27.52 -8.18
N ALA A 164 3.71 28.42 -9.08
CA ALA A 164 3.00 28.69 -10.34
C ALA A 164 2.79 27.44 -11.24
N LEU A 165 3.67 26.44 -11.11
CA LEU A 165 3.58 25.13 -11.78
C LEU A 165 2.36 24.31 -11.32
N ASP A 166 1.90 24.48 -10.09
CA ASP A 166 0.75 23.74 -9.54
C ASP A 166 -0.56 24.04 -10.26
N ASN A 167 -0.65 25.18 -10.94
CA ASN A 167 -1.85 25.61 -11.67
C ASN A 167 -2.18 24.68 -12.84
N TYR A 168 -1.21 23.90 -13.32
CA TYR A 168 -1.42 22.90 -14.38
C TYR A 168 -1.92 21.56 -13.84
N ALA A 169 -1.85 21.33 -12.53
CA ALA A 169 -2.22 20.06 -11.93
C ALA A 169 -3.74 19.86 -11.77
N GLU A 170 -4.22 18.69 -12.14
CA GLU A 170 -5.59 18.24 -11.91
C GLU A 170 -5.76 17.62 -10.51
N THR A 171 -4.70 17.01 -9.98
CA THR A 171 -4.71 16.33 -8.67
C THR A 171 -3.67 16.87 -7.71
N ALA A 172 -3.85 16.60 -6.41
CA ALA A 172 -2.88 16.99 -5.39
C ALA A 172 -1.52 16.29 -5.57
N PHE A 173 -1.54 15.04 -6.07
CA PHE A 173 -0.34 14.27 -6.32
C PHE A 173 0.40 14.76 -7.56
N GLU A 174 -0.32 15.12 -8.63
CA GLU A 174 0.29 15.74 -9.80
C GLU A 174 0.97 17.06 -9.44
N ALA A 175 0.32 17.91 -8.64
CA ALA A 175 0.94 19.12 -8.13
C ALA A 175 2.21 18.80 -7.30
N PHE A 176 2.14 17.77 -6.45
CA PHE A 176 3.29 17.30 -5.68
C PHE A 176 4.45 16.84 -6.57
N LEU A 177 4.18 16.07 -7.63
CA LEU A 177 5.20 15.66 -8.59
C LEU A 177 5.81 16.86 -9.31
N LEU A 178 5.00 17.79 -9.81
CA LEU A 178 5.49 19.00 -10.50
C LEU A 178 6.39 19.87 -9.61
N ARG A 179 6.05 20.03 -8.33
CA ARG A 179 6.90 20.79 -7.38
C ARG A 179 8.21 20.08 -7.06
N ASN A 180 8.20 18.75 -7.07
CA ASN A 180 9.31 17.92 -6.63
C ASN A 180 10.01 17.22 -7.81
N ALA A 181 9.83 17.69 -9.05
CA ALA A 181 10.38 17.05 -10.25
C ALA A 181 11.89 16.85 -10.15
N ASP A 182 12.64 17.87 -9.74
CA ASP A 182 14.08 17.80 -9.50
C ASP A 182 14.47 16.69 -8.49
N ARG A 183 13.60 16.41 -7.51
CA ARG A 183 13.85 15.32 -6.54
C ARG A 183 13.64 13.95 -7.14
N PHE A 184 12.63 13.81 -7.99
CA PHE A 184 12.39 12.55 -8.70
C PHE A 184 13.49 12.28 -9.73
N GLU A 185 14.05 13.32 -10.35
CA GLU A 185 15.28 13.23 -11.15
C GLU A 185 16.47 12.77 -10.29
N GLU A 186 16.67 13.37 -9.11
CA GLU A 186 17.70 12.92 -8.15
C GLU A 186 17.50 11.45 -7.73
N TYR A 187 16.28 11.02 -7.41
CA TYR A 187 15.97 9.64 -7.03
C TYR A 187 16.19 8.65 -8.17
N ALA A 188 15.89 9.04 -9.41
CA ALA A 188 16.22 8.25 -10.60
C ALA A 188 17.74 8.12 -10.79
N GLY A 189 18.47 9.22 -10.60
CA GLY A 189 19.94 9.23 -10.57
C GLY A 189 20.51 8.32 -9.49
N ASP A 190 19.96 8.36 -8.27
CA ASP A 190 20.34 7.47 -7.18
C ASP A 190 20.06 6.00 -7.54
N ALA A 191 18.90 5.71 -8.14
CA ALA A 191 18.51 4.37 -8.57
C ALA A 191 19.55 3.72 -9.49
N LEU A 192 20.05 4.48 -10.48
CA LEU A 192 21.08 4.04 -11.44
C LEU A 192 22.41 3.66 -10.77
N ASN A 193 22.67 4.16 -9.56
CA ASN A 193 23.89 3.87 -8.80
C ASN A 193 23.73 2.72 -7.80
N THR A 194 22.53 2.12 -7.71
CA THR A 194 22.26 1.04 -6.75
C THR A 194 22.73 -0.32 -7.26
N HIS A 195 23.02 -1.23 -6.33
CA HIS A 195 23.19 -2.63 -6.67
C HIS A 195 21.93 -3.25 -7.27
N TYR A 196 20.75 -2.76 -6.89
CA TYR A 196 19.49 -3.22 -7.45
C TYR A 196 19.40 -3.00 -8.96
N TYR A 197 19.84 -1.83 -9.44
CA TYR A 197 19.97 -1.57 -10.89
C TYR A 197 21.05 -2.44 -11.54
N ILE A 198 22.26 -2.48 -10.95
CA ILE A 198 23.39 -3.28 -11.47
C ILE A 198 23.03 -4.77 -11.60
N ASN A 199 22.15 -5.27 -10.73
CA ASN A 199 21.70 -6.66 -10.68
C ASN A 199 20.40 -6.91 -11.48
N ASP A 200 20.05 -6.03 -12.42
CA ASP A 200 18.88 -6.13 -13.30
C ASP A 200 17.52 -6.17 -12.54
N GLY A 201 17.47 -5.61 -11.33
CA GLY A 201 16.25 -5.57 -10.52
C GLY A 201 15.25 -4.50 -10.95
N ILE A 202 15.73 -3.41 -11.55
CA ILE A 202 14.93 -2.33 -12.14
C ILE A 202 15.45 -2.00 -13.53
N THR A 203 14.54 -1.70 -14.46
CA THR A 203 14.89 -1.35 -15.84
C THR A 203 15.07 0.15 -16.02
N GLU A 204 15.83 0.57 -17.04
CA GLU A 204 15.96 2.00 -17.40
C GLU A 204 14.59 2.64 -17.67
N ALA A 205 13.68 1.96 -18.37
CA ALA A 205 12.33 2.47 -18.63
C ALA A 205 11.53 2.74 -17.33
N GLN A 206 11.71 1.91 -16.32
CA GLN A 206 11.09 2.12 -15.00
C GLN A 206 11.73 3.29 -14.24
N ILE A 207 13.04 3.50 -14.41
CA ILE A 207 13.74 4.65 -13.84
C ILE A 207 13.27 5.93 -14.54
N GLU A 208 13.14 5.94 -15.87
CA GLU A 208 12.60 7.07 -16.63
C GLU A 208 11.15 7.42 -16.23
N ASP A 209 10.33 6.41 -15.90
CA ASP A 209 8.98 6.65 -15.40
C ASP A 209 9.01 7.40 -14.05
N ILE A 210 9.97 7.09 -13.17
CA ILE A 210 10.18 7.81 -11.91
C ILE A 210 10.70 9.22 -12.18
N GLU A 211 11.76 9.35 -12.98
CA GLU A 211 12.40 10.61 -13.37
C GLU A 211 11.38 11.60 -13.97
N SER A 212 10.45 11.09 -14.77
CA SER A 212 9.46 11.93 -15.46
C SER A 212 8.54 12.71 -14.53
N ALA A 213 8.39 12.29 -13.27
CA ALA A 213 7.46 12.87 -12.31
C ALA A 213 6.05 13.07 -12.93
N ASP A 214 5.61 12.10 -13.74
CA ASP A 214 4.34 12.17 -14.49
C ASP A 214 3.34 11.16 -13.93
N VAL A 215 2.17 11.63 -13.51
CA VAL A 215 1.09 10.79 -12.95
C VAL A 215 0.59 9.70 -13.89
N THR A 216 0.74 9.88 -15.21
CA THR A 216 0.32 8.90 -16.22
C THR A 216 1.30 7.75 -16.38
N ARG A 217 2.57 7.97 -15.99
CA ARG A 217 3.66 6.99 -16.04
C ARG A 217 4.01 6.43 -14.68
N PHE A 218 3.68 7.16 -13.61
CA PHE A 218 4.06 6.81 -12.24
C PHE A 218 3.49 5.46 -11.82
N GLN A 219 4.36 4.50 -11.53
CA GLN A 219 3.96 3.15 -11.16
C GLN A 219 3.76 3.04 -9.64
N THR A 220 2.81 2.20 -9.22
CA THR A 220 2.62 1.87 -7.80
C THR A 220 2.63 0.36 -7.54
N PRO A 221 3.23 -0.11 -6.43
CA PRO A 221 3.92 0.72 -5.46
C PRO A 221 5.33 1.07 -5.93
N THR A 222 5.74 2.33 -5.75
CA THR A 222 7.13 2.76 -5.89
C THR A 222 7.72 2.92 -4.49
N MET A 223 8.85 2.29 -4.24
CA MET A 223 9.54 2.24 -2.95
C MET A 223 10.85 2.99 -3.04
N ILE A 224 11.06 3.91 -2.11
CA ILE A 224 12.31 4.62 -1.88
C ILE A 224 12.79 4.22 -0.48
N GLN A 225 13.90 3.50 -0.40
CA GLN A 225 14.57 3.23 0.86
C GLN A 225 15.43 4.43 1.23
N VAL A 226 15.17 4.98 2.42
CA VAL A 226 15.94 6.07 3.00
C VAL A 226 16.70 5.54 4.20
N ASP A 227 18.01 5.73 4.22
CA ASP A 227 18.91 5.26 5.28
C ASP A 227 19.90 6.36 5.67
N PHE A 228 19.69 6.94 6.84
CA PHE A 228 20.58 7.92 7.48
C PHE A 228 21.29 7.33 8.69
N THR A 229 21.40 6.00 8.75
CA THR A 229 22.13 5.30 9.82
C THR A 229 23.60 5.18 9.47
N ASP A 230 24.42 4.90 10.49
CA ASP A 230 25.85 4.62 10.30
C ASP A 230 26.12 3.33 9.50
N SER A 231 25.09 2.55 9.16
CA SER A 231 25.20 1.35 8.34
C SER A 231 25.16 1.62 6.83
N ALA A 232 24.68 2.80 6.42
CA ALA A 232 24.66 3.20 5.02
C ALA A 232 26.05 3.61 4.55
N ALA A 233 26.50 3.10 3.40
CA ALA A 233 27.72 3.58 2.76
C ALA A 233 27.61 5.06 2.35
N HIS A 234 26.41 5.46 1.93
CA HIS A 234 26.04 6.84 1.60
C HIS A 234 24.70 7.16 2.26
N PRO A 235 24.65 8.06 3.25
CA PRO A 235 23.41 8.45 3.91
C PRO A 235 22.45 9.16 2.95
N GLY A 236 21.19 8.74 2.90
CA GLY A 236 20.20 9.30 1.98
C GLY A 236 19.28 8.25 1.38
N VAL A 237 18.91 8.44 0.12
CA VAL A 237 18.21 7.42 -0.66
C VAL A 237 19.22 6.34 -1.06
N THR A 238 18.95 5.10 -0.69
CA THR A 238 19.89 3.99 -0.90
C THR A 238 19.36 2.90 -1.83
N ASN A 239 18.04 2.80 -2.00
CA ASN A 239 17.42 1.94 -3.01
C ASN A 239 16.15 2.60 -3.53
N VAL A 240 15.90 2.44 -4.84
CA VAL A 240 14.63 2.80 -5.48
C VAL A 240 14.17 1.62 -6.32
N PHE A 241 12.93 1.17 -6.11
CA PHE A 241 12.39 -0.02 -6.79
C PHE A 241 10.87 0.04 -6.90
N ILE A 242 10.33 -0.70 -7.87
CA ILE A 242 8.89 -0.74 -8.17
C ILE A 242 8.36 -2.15 -7.95
N GLY A 243 7.29 -2.26 -7.18
CA GLY A 243 6.71 -3.55 -6.84
C GLY A 243 7.62 -4.42 -5.98
N ILE A 244 7.10 -5.57 -5.57
CA ILE A 244 7.87 -6.53 -4.77
C ILE A 244 7.84 -7.91 -5.44
N GLN A 245 8.90 -8.68 -5.24
CA GLN A 245 8.99 -10.02 -5.78
C GLN A 245 8.67 -11.08 -4.71
N GLY A 246 8.12 -12.22 -5.14
CA GLY A 246 7.87 -13.38 -4.29
C GLY A 246 6.43 -13.91 -4.34
N ALA A 247 6.31 -15.23 -4.41
CA ALA A 247 5.02 -15.91 -4.54
C ALA A 247 4.25 -15.98 -3.21
N LYS A 248 4.93 -15.99 -2.07
CA LYS A 248 4.32 -16.06 -0.73
C LYS A 248 4.69 -14.85 0.10
N LYS A 249 3.87 -14.52 1.10
CA LYS A 249 4.14 -13.45 2.09
C LYS A 249 5.56 -13.49 2.68
N LEU A 250 6.11 -14.68 2.94
CA LEU A 250 7.46 -14.83 3.46
C LEU A 250 8.53 -14.45 2.42
N ASP A 251 8.33 -14.82 1.14
CA ASP A 251 9.27 -14.49 0.07
C ASP A 251 9.28 -12.99 -0.20
N ARG A 252 8.08 -12.38 -0.16
CA ARG A 252 7.86 -10.92 -0.22
C ARG A 252 8.54 -10.19 0.93
N ALA A 253 8.42 -10.72 2.15
CA ALA A 253 9.11 -10.17 3.31
C ALA A 253 10.63 -10.33 3.24
N LYS A 254 11.13 -11.45 2.70
CA LYS A 254 12.57 -11.64 2.44
C LYS A 254 13.08 -10.66 1.41
N TYR A 255 12.35 -10.41 0.33
CA TYR A 255 12.71 -9.41 -0.67
C TYR A 255 12.86 -8.01 -0.04
N LEU A 256 11.89 -7.61 0.80
CA LEU A 256 11.97 -6.34 1.55
C LEU A 256 13.10 -6.32 2.59
N ALA A 257 13.36 -7.44 3.26
CA ALA A 257 14.48 -7.57 4.18
C ALA A 257 15.83 -7.52 3.46
N ASP A 258 15.93 -8.09 2.26
CA ASP A 258 17.13 -8.04 1.42
C ASP A 258 17.41 -6.60 0.99
N ALA A 259 16.39 -5.83 0.60
CA ALA A 259 16.52 -4.38 0.39
C ALA A 259 17.03 -3.67 1.65
N TRP A 260 16.38 -3.91 2.78
CA TRP A 260 16.76 -3.30 4.06
C TRP A 260 18.20 -3.62 4.45
N ASN A 261 18.66 -4.85 4.26
CA ASN A 261 19.98 -5.31 4.68
C ASN A 261 21.07 -5.15 3.60
N TYR A 262 20.76 -4.59 2.43
CA TYR A 262 21.67 -4.54 1.27
C TYR A 262 22.18 -5.94 0.86
N LYS A 263 21.25 -6.90 0.77
CA LYS A 263 21.50 -8.30 0.40
C LYS A 263 20.71 -8.70 -0.85
N GLY A 264 20.97 -9.91 -1.34
CA GLY A 264 20.32 -10.41 -2.55
C GLY A 264 20.56 -9.46 -3.72
N GLN A 265 19.53 -9.18 -4.51
CA GLN A 265 19.59 -8.23 -5.61
C GLN A 265 19.96 -6.80 -5.18
N PHE A 266 19.82 -6.45 -3.89
CA PHE A 266 20.15 -5.12 -3.37
C PHE A 266 21.59 -5.03 -2.83
N GLY A 267 22.40 -6.08 -2.97
CA GLY A 267 23.76 -6.15 -2.45
C GLY A 267 24.83 -6.40 -3.51
N PRO A 268 26.11 -6.17 -3.17
CA PRO A 268 27.24 -6.33 -4.11
C PRO A 268 27.55 -7.77 -4.50
N ASN A 269 27.06 -8.76 -3.74
CA ASN A 269 27.42 -10.18 -3.89
C ASN A 269 26.28 -11.01 -4.51
N TYR A 270 25.41 -10.39 -5.29
CA TYR A 270 24.31 -11.10 -5.96
C TYR A 270 24.84 -12.00 -7.07
N THR A 271 24.33 -13.22 -7.11
CA THR A 271 24.50 -14.15 -8.23
C THR A 271 23.11 -14.64 -8.64
N ALA A 272 22.76 -14.45 -9.91
CA ALA A 272 21.49 -14.84 -10.50
C ALA A 272 21.23 -16.37 -10.50
#